data_AF-A0A3C1Z4K4-F1
#
_entry.id   AF-A0A3C1Z4K4-F1
#
_cell.length_a   1.000
_cell.length_b   1.000
_cell.length_c   1.000
_cell.angle_alpha   90.00
_cell.angle_beta   90.00
_cell.angle_gamma   90.00
#
_symmetry.space_group_name_H-M   'P 1'
#
loop_
_entity.id
_entity.type
_entity.pdbx_description
1 polymer ?
#
loop_
_entity_poly.entity_id
_entity_poly.type
_entity_poly.pdbx_seq_one_letter_code
_entity_poly.pdbx_strand_id
1 'polypeptide(L)' 'MHCLKCKGFMMVERHYTLMNRRLYARCLNCGFWIDLADLLRFFHKVIASSVRGTKVRETYTL' A
#
# COMPACT_ATOMS: atom_id res chain seq x y z
N MET A 1 -7.81 5.07 11.27
CA MET A 1 -6.43 4.55 11.08
C MET A 1 -5.45 5.72 11.28
N HIS A 2 -4.30 5.48 11.90
CA HIS A 2 -3.24 6.49 12.05
C HIS A 2 -2.23 6.39 10.92
N CYS A 3 -1.72 7.54 10.47
CA CYS A 3 -0.70 7.64 9.44
C CYS A 3 0.58 6.95 9.89
N LEU A 4 1.10 6.06 9.04
CA LEU A 4 2.36 5.36 9.29
C LEU A 4 3.54 6.33 9.43
N LYS A 5 3.49 7.47 8.72
CA LYS A 5 4.55 8.49 8.69
C LYS A 5 4.44 9.51 9.83
N CYS A 6 3.30 10.21 9.97
CA CYS A 6 3.16 11.33 10.91
C CYS A 6 2.22 11.07 12.09
N LYS A 7 1.70 9.85 12.26
CA LYS A 7 0.71 9.46 13.28
C LYS A 7 -0.63 10.23 13.26
N GLY A 8 -0.82 11.16 12.32
CA GLY A 8 -2.07 11.88 12.11
C GLY A 8 -3.20 10.99 11.58
N PHE A 9 -4.39 11.54 11.39
CA PHE A 9 -5.54 10.78 10.90
C PHE A 9 -5.43 10.43 9.41
N MET A 10 -5.85 9.22 9.06
CA MET A 10 -6.03 8.78 7.69
C MET A 10 -7.51 8.64 7.37
N MET A 11 -7.91 9.16 6.21
CA MET A 11 -9.21 8.98 5.59
C MET A 11 -9.15 7.79 4.64
N VAL A 12 -10.15 6.90 4.70
CA VAL A 12 -10.28 5.78 3.78
C VAL A 12 -11.26 6.15 2.70
N GLU A 13 -10.83 6.10 1.45
CA GLU A 13 -11.64 6.42 0.28
C GLU A 13 -11.82 5.17 -0.59
N ARG A 14 -13.03 5.02 -1.13
CA ARG A 14 -13.38 3.91 -1.99
C ARG A 14 -13.70 4.45 -3.38
N HIS A 15 -12.80 4.22 -4.33
CA HIS A 15 -13.05 4.54 -5.72
C HIS A 15 -13.75 3.37 -6.39
N TYR A 16 -15.03 3.59 -6.70
CA TYR A 16 -15.84 2.73 -7.55
C TYR A 16 -15.89 3.33 -8.94
N THR A 17 -15.04 2.86 -9.85
CA THR A 17 -15.29 3.06 -11.28
C THR A 17 -15.88 1.76 -11.84
N LEU A 18 -16.60 1.84 -12.96
CA LEU A 18 -17.20 0.68 -13.63
C LEU A 18 -16.21 -0.48 -13.85
N MET A 19 -14.91 -0.18 -13.91
CA MET A 19 -13.82 -1.13 -14.17
C MET A 19 -12.83 -1.31 -13.00
N ASN A 20 -12.97 -0.57 -11.90
CA ASN A 20 -12.00 -0.64 -10.80
C ASN A 20 -12.65 -0.40 -9.44
N ARG A 21 -12.46 -1.36 -8.53
CA ARG A 21 -12.87 -1.25 -7.12
C ARG A 21 -11.60 -1.09 -6.28
N ARG A 22 -11.14 0.15 -6.10
CA ARG A 22 -9.93 0.44 -5.32
C ARG A 22 -10.28 1.00 -3.95
N LEU A 23 -9.55 0.52 -2.95
CA LEU A 23 -9.62 0.97 -1.56
C LEU A 23 -8.26 1.56 -1.24
N TYR A 24 -8.20 2.86 -1.00
CA TYR A 24 -6.98 3.52 -0.59
C TYR A 24 -7.25 4.37 0.66
N ALA A 25 -6.21 4.60 1.45
CA ALA A 25 -6.26 5.49 2.59
C ALA A 25 -5.25 6.62 2.40
N ARG A 26 -5.66 7.86 2.67
CA ARG A 26 -4.83 9.06 2.56
C ARG A 26 -4.78 9.79 3.89
N CYS A 27 -3.58 10.20 4.31
CA CYS A 27 -3.40 11.03 5.49
C CYS A 27 -3.79 12.47 5.20
N LEU A 28 -4.64 13.03 6.06
CA LEU A 28 -5.10 14.42 5.96
C LEU A 28 -4.02 15.44 6.37
N ASN A 29 -3.02 15.01 7.14
CA ASN A 29 -1.95 15.88 7.64
C ASN A 29 -0.77 15.98 6.66
N CYS A 30 -0.20 14.84 6.23
CA CYS A 30 1.03 14.82 5.42
C CYS A 30 0.84 14.31 3.99
N GLY A 31 -0.38 13.97 3.58
CA GLY A 31 -0.68 13.49 2.22
C GLY A 31 -0.20 12.07 1.92
N PHE A 32 0.44 11.36 2.87
CA PHE A 32 0.83 9.97 2.71
C PHE A 32 -0.38 9.10 2.35
N TRP A 33 -0.27 8.30 1.30
CA TRP A 33 -1.35 7.43 0.83
C TRP A 33 -0.89 5.98 0.76
N ILE A 34 -1.85 5.06 0.87
CA ILE A 34 -1.63 3.62 0.77
C ILE A 34 -2.82 2.97 0.08
N ASP A 35 -2.58 2.17 -0.95
CA ASP A 35 -3.61 1.41 -1.68
C ASP A 35 -3.56 -0.06 -1.25
N LEU A 36 -4.73 -0.62 -0.95
CA LEU A 36 -4.87 -2.02 -0.55
C LEU A 36 -4.36 -2.98 -1.65
N ALA A 37 -4.58 -2.65 -2.92
CA ALA A 37 -4.13 -3.48 -4.03
C ALA A 37 -2.59 -3.56 -4.08
N ASP A 38 -1.91 -2.44 -3.80
CA ASP A 38 -0.44 -2.39 -3.81
C ASP A 38 0.16 -3.11 -2.60
N LEU A 39 -0.47 -3.00 -1.42
CA LEU A 39 -0.14 -3.81 -0.24
C LEU A 39 -0.26 -5.30 -0.53
N LEU A 40 -1.37 -5.76 -1.11
CA LEU A 40 -1.57 -7.17 -1.43
C LEU A 40 -0.52 -7.68 -2.42
N ARG A 41 -0.21 -6.90 -3.47
CA ARG A 41 0.87 -7.24 -4.42
C ARG A 41 2.22 -7.33 -3.74
N PHE A 42 2.53 -6.39 -2.84
CA PHE A 42 3.77 -6.41 -2.07
C PHE A 42 3.88 -7.68 -1.23
N PHE A 43 2.85 -8.03 -0.46
CA PHE A 43 2.87 -9.25 0.35
C PHE A 43 2.96 -10.51 -0.49
N HIS A 44 2.24 -10.59 -1.61
CA HIS A 44 2.39 -11.71 -2.55
C HIS A 44 3.83 -11.85 -3.05
N LYS A 45 4.50 -10.73 -3.39
CA LYS A 45 5.90 -10.74 -3.81
C LYS A 45 6.83 -11.18 -2.68
N VAL A 46 6.64 -10.65 -1.47
CA VAL A 46 7.46 -11.03 -0.30
C VAL A 46 7.29 -12.50 0.04
N ILE A 47 6.06 -13.02 0.07
CA ILE A 47 5.78 -14.44 0.32
C ILE A 47 6.42 -15.29 -0.78
N ALA A 48 6.24 -14.94 -2.05
CA ALA A 48 6.83 -15.68 -3.16
C ALA A 48 8.37 -15.67 -3.13
N SER A 49 9.00 -14.55 -2.76
CA SER A 49 10.45 -14.43 -2.61
C SER A 49 10.97 -15.19 -1.39
N SER A 50 10.24 -15.16 -0.27
CA SER A 50 10.57 -15.91 0.94
C SER A 50 10.50 -17.42 0.70
N VAL A 51 9.48 -17.91 -0.03
CA VAL A 51 9.37 -19.33 -0.42
C VAL A 51 10.51 -19.76 -1.35
N ARG A 52 11.05 -18.85 -2.16
CA ARG A 52 12.16 -19.11 -3.09
C ARG A 52 13.55 -18.79 -2.52
N GLY A 53 13.66 -18.48 -1.22
CA GLY A 53 14.94 -18.17 -0.55
C GLY A 53 15.70 -16.96 -1.10
N THR A 54 15.07 -16.16 -1.96
CA THR A 54 15.73 -15.04 -2.65
C THR A 54 15.54 -13.78 -1.82
N LYS A 55 16.62 -13.21 -1.28
CA LYS A 55 16.60 -11.93 -0.55
C LYS A 55 15.83 -10.90 -1.38
N VAL A 56 14.74 -10.37 -0.83
CA VAL A 56 13.92 -9.34 -1.46
C VAL A 56 14.81 -8.10 -1.65
N ARG A 57 15.33 -7.91 -2.86
CA ARG A 57 16.10 -6.73 -3.22
C ARG A 57 15.09 -5.60 -3.46
N GLU A 58 15.08 -4.63 -2.55
CA GLU A 58 14.30 -3.40 -2.64
C GLU A 58 14.80 -2.56 -3.82
N THR A 59 14.33 -2.82 -5.03
CA THR A 59 14.44 -1.83 -6.12
C THR A 59 13.34 -0.80 -5.94
N TYR A 60 13.62 0.18 -5.08
CA TYR A 60 13.01 1.50 -5.17
C TYR A 60 13.63 2.21 -6.38
N THR A 61 12.99 2.11 -7.54
CA THR A 61 13.21 3.10 -8.61
C THR A 61 12.09 4.13 -8.49
N LEU A 62 12.50 5.30 -7.99
CA LEU A 62 11.78 6.57 -8.00
C LEU A 62 11.34 6.95 -9.42
#